data_AF-A0A725UZ59-F1
#
_entry.id   AF-A0A725UZ59-F1
#
_cell.length_a   1.000
_cell.length_b   1.000
_cell.length_c   1.000
_cell.angle_alpha   90.00
_cell.angle_beta   90.00
_cell.angle_gamma   90.00
#
_symmetry.space_group_name_H-M   'P 1'
#
loop_
_entity.id
_entity.type
_entity.pdbx_description
1 polymer ?
#
loop_
_entity_poly.entity_id
_entity_poly.type
_entity_poly.pdbx_seq_one_letter_code
_entity_poly.pdbx_strand_id
1 'polypeptide(L)'
;MLETDQAWEVFEKLEDFYFSQKEKAEQIRKNRQCTATQLIPLRQTAERLITTGLGKIYPDIWKLVHQRFDVEHIHQLQPEQVGEAIEYLNVLEGEYLGKASAPAFPASKALTDKELCTLCWLWSYATHMAEYMAQVYPILHAAEHRLAGAYFSMPQESPRTINAAREVLLRETTHIEAGLFCNDNWRVLYRMRNAGEMLPLTGRRS
;
A
#
# COMPACT_ATOMS: atom_id res chain seq x y z
N MET A 1 42.26 59.16 -7.79
CA MET A 1 41.43 59.19 -6.57
C MET A 1 40.25 58.27 -6.81
N LEU A 2 39.95 57.40 -5.84
CA LEU A 2 38.87 56.38 -5.79
C LEU A 2 39.10 55.05 -6.53
N GLU A 3 39.96 54.19 -6.01
CA GLU A 3 39.77 52.73 -6.15
C GLU A 3 40.09 51.94 -4.86
N THR A 4 40.77 52.55 -3.89
CA THR A 4 41.13 51.88 -2.61
C THR A 4 39.99 51.80 -1.61
N ASP A 5 38.99 52.68 -1.68
CA ASP A 5 37.90 52.72 -0.69
C ASP A 5 36.87 51.60 -0.93
N GLN A 6 36.71 51.17 -2.19
CA GLN A 6 35.87 50.01 -2.53
C GLN A 6 36.53 48.67 -2.21
N ALA A 7 37.87 48.62 -2.19
CA ALA A 7 38.60 47.40 -1.87
C ALA A 7 38.39 46.97 -0.40
N TRP A 8 38.27 47.94 0.50
CA TRP A 8 37.97 47.68 1.91
C TRP A 8 36.54 47.15 2.12
N GLU A 9 35.53 47.70 1.42
CA GLU A 9 34.15 47.17 1.50
C GLU A 9 34.02 45.75 0.94
N VAL A 10 34.75 45.42 -0.12
CA VAL A 10 34.76 44.07 -0.70
C VAL A 10 35.45 43.09 0.26
N PHE A 11 36.53 43.53 0.91
CA PHE A 11 37.22 42.74 1.91
C PHE A 11 36.33 42.47 3.14
N GLU A 12 35.67 43.49 3.70
CA GLU A 12 34.73 43.34 4.82
C GLU A 12 33.57 42.41 4.46
N LYS A 13 32.98 42.53 3.27
CA LYS A 13 31.90 41.62 2.83
C LYS A 13 32.37 40.17 2.66
N LEU A 14 33.60 39.96 2.20
CA LEU A 14 34.18 38.61 2.09
C LEU A 14 34.50 38.03 3.48
N GLU A 15 34.98 38.87 4.39
CA GLU A 15 35.27 38.51 5.78
C GLU A 15 33.99 38.13 6.52
N ASP A 16 32.95 38.96 6.45
CA ASP A 16 31.61 38.68 6.98
C ASP A 16 31.00 37.40 6.39
N PHE A 17 31.16 37.18 5.08
CA PHE A 17 30.69 35.97 4.43
C PHE A 17 31.46 34.72 4.87
N TYR A 18 32.79 34.83 5.04
CA TYR A 18 33.64 33.75 5.53
C TYR A 18 33.34 33.40 6.99
N PHE A 19 33.20 34.41 7.86
CA PHE A 19 32.84 34.21 9.26
C PHE A 19 31.41 33.72 9.43
N SER A 20 30.44 34.23 8.66
CA SER A 20 29.07 33.70 8.63
C SER A 20 29.03 32.23 8.19
N GLN A 21 29.82 31.86 7.18
CA GLN A 21 29.95 30.44 6.78
C GLN A 21 30.62 29.60 7.84
N LYS A 22 31.66 30.11 8.50
CA LYS A 22 32.36 29.42 9.59
C LYS A 22 31.44 29.21 10.79
N GLU A 23 30.67 30.22 11.18
CA GLU A 23 29.67 30.14 12.25
C GLU A 23 28.54 29.16 11.89
N LYS A 24 28.02 29.18 10.66
CA LYS A 24 27.05 28.19 10.18
C LYS A 24 27.63 26.77 10.21
N ALA A 25 28.88 26.60 9.77
CA ALA A 25 29.56 25.30 9.79
C ALA A 25 29.83 24.82 11.24
N GLU A 26 30.15 25.73 12.16
CA GLU A 26 30.33 25.45 13.58
C GLU A 26 29.00 25.14 14.28
N GLN A 27 27.90 25.82 13.93
CA GLN A 27 26.55 25.50 14.41
C GLN A 27 26.08 24.14 13.90
N ILE A 28 26.33 23.81 12.63
CA ILE A 28 26.07 22.47 12.07
C ILE A 28 26.91 21.41 12.79
N ARG A 29 28.17 21.71 13.17
CA ARG A 29 29.01 20.80 13.96
C ARG A 29 28.50 20.65 15.39
N LYS A 30 28.04 21.72 16.04
CA LYS A 30 27.47 21.69 17.40
C LYS A 30 26.14 20.95 17.47
N ASN A 31 25.34 21.00 16.39
CA ASN A 31 24.07 20.27 16.28
C ASN A 31 24.22 18.86 15.66
N ARG A 32 25.44 18.45 15.31
CA ARG A 32 25.71 17.11 14.78
C ARG A 32 25.84 16.13 15.94
N GLN A 33 24.80 15.32 16.11
CA GLN A 33 24.78 14.28 17.14
C GLN A 33 25.31 12.94 16.59
N CYS A 34 25.25 12.73 15.26
CA CYS A 34 25.78 11.54 14.60
C CYS A 34 26.94 11.82 13.64
N THR A 35 27.94 10.95 13.67
CA THR A 35 29.11 11.00 12.78
C THR A 35 28.74 10.42 11.41
N ALA A 36 29.32 10.95 10.32
CA ALA A 36 29.02 10.51 8.96
C ALA A 36 29.17 8.99 8.76
N THR A 37 30.11 8.36 9.45
CA THR A 37 30.34 6.91 9.46
C THR A 37 29.18 6.10 10.06
N GLN A 38 28.50 6.64 11.07
CA GLN A 38 27.38 5.98 11.75
C GLN A 38 26.10 6.00 10.88
N LEU A 39 25.96 6.98 9.99
CA LEU A 39 24.80 7.12 9.10
C LEU A 39 24.92 6.33 7.79
N ILE A 40 26.08 5.75 7.50
CA ILE A 40 26.30 4.88 6.33
C ILE A 40 25.30 3.72 6.27
N PRO A 41 25.11 2.90 7.32
CA PRO A 41 24.16 1.79 7.28
C PRO A 41 22.72 2.25 7.04
N LEU A 42 22.30 3.39 7.61
CA LEU A 42 20.97 3.95 7.37
C LEU A 42 20.77 4.39 5.91
N ARG A 43 21.79 4.99 5.29
CA ARG A 43 21.76 5.35 3.86
C ARG A 43 21.68 4.11 2.97
N GLN A 44 22.44 3.05 3.29
CA GLN A 44 22.40 1.78 2.56
C GLN A 44 21.04 1.10 2.66
N THR A 45 20.40 1.10 3.84
CA THR A 45 19.02 0.59 4.00
C THR A 45 18.02 1.38 3.18
N ALA A 46 18.13 2.73 3.17
CA ALA A 46 17.27 3.57 2.33
C ALA A 46 17.48 3.32 0.82
N GLU A 47 18.72 3.10 0.38
CA GLU A 47 19.04 2.73 -1.02
C GLU A 47 18.50 1.34 -1.39
N ARG A 48 18.59 0.39 -0.46
CA ARG A 48 18.00 -0.95 -0.62
C ARG A 48 16.48 -0.85 -0.79
N LEU A 49 15.80 -0.08 0.05
CA LEU A 49 14.34 0.15 -0.03
C LEU A 49 13.85 0.67 -1.39
N ILE A 50 14.65 1.50 -2.06
CA ILE A 50 14.35 2.00 -3.40
C ILE A 50 14.43 0.86 -4.43
N THR A 51 15.41 -0.04 -4.26
CA THR A 51 15.70 -1.13 -5.18
C THR A 51 14.75 -2.32 -5.00
N THR A 52 14.34 -2.63 -3.76
CA THR A 52 13.47 -3.77 -3.40
C THR A 52 11.98 -3.53 -3.69
N GLY A 53 11.56 -2.31 -4.07
CA GLY A 53 10.30 -2.10 -4.79
C GLY A 53 9.12 -1.47 -4.02
N LEU A 54 9.34 -0.71 -2.94
CA LEU A 54 8.26 0.04 -2.27
C LEU A 54 7.76 1.28 -3.03
N GLY A 55 8.32 1.57 -4.22
CA GLY A 55 7.91 2.72 -5.05
C GLY A 55 8.10 4.10 -4.39
N LYS A 56 8.79 4.16 -3.24
CA LYS A 56 9.12 5.41 -2.54
C LYS A 56 10.46 5.93 -3.06
N ILE A 57 10.49 7.22 -3.41
CA ILE A 57 11.70 7.90 -3.91
C ILE A 57 12.53 8.36 -2.70
N TYR A 58 13.85 8.47 -2.86
CA TYR A 58 14.81 8.88 -1.81
C TYR A 58 14.34 10.00 -0.86
N PRO A 59 13.71 11.11 -1.33
CA PRO A 59 13.23 12.16 -0.43
C PRO A 59 12.08 11.72 0.49
N ASP A 60 11.22 10.80 0.06
CA ASP A 60 10.07 10.37 0.85
C ASP A 60 10.48 9.43 1.98
N ILE A 61 11.52 8.63 1.78
CA ILE A 61 12.09 7.77 2.81
C ILE A 61 12.64 8.63 3.97
N TRP A 62 13.36 9.71 3.64
CA TRP A 62 13.86 10.62 4.67
C TRP A 62 12.76 11.41 5.37
N LYS A 63 11.68 11.79 4.68
CA LYS A 63 10.51 12.40 5.34
C LYS A 63 9.93 11.50 6.43
N LEU A 64 9.88 10.18 6.21
CA LEU A 64 9.39 9.23 7.22
C LEU A 64 10.31 9.18 8.44
N VAL A 65 11.63 9.15 8.21
CA VAL A 65 12.62 9.18 9.31
C VAL A 65 12.54 10.52 10.06
N HIS A 66 12.48 11.65 9.35
CA HIS A 66 12.35 12.98 9.94
C HIS A 66 11.08 13.12 10.79
N GLN A 67 9.93 12.64 10.28
CA GLN A 67 8.66 12.66 11.00
C GLN A 67 8.66 11.75 12.24
N ARG A 68 9.37 10.62 12.18
CA ARG A 68 9.37 9.63 13.28
C ARG A 68 10.22 10.07 14.46
N PHE A 69 11.38 10.67 14.18
CA PHE A 69 12.34 11.06 15.21
C PHE A 69 12.27 12.55 15.58
N ASP A 70 11.34 13.29 14.95
CA ASP A 70 11.17 14.74 15.11
C ASP A 70 12.46 15.52 14.80
N VAL A 71 13.06 15.21 13.65
CA VAL A 71 14.38 15.73 13.25
C VAL A 71 14.31 16.32 11.84
N GLU A 72 14.90 17.49 11.64
CA GLU A 72 14.93 18.14 10.31
C GLU A 72 15.93 17.47 9.35
N HIS A 73 17.03 16.94 9.90
CA HIS A 73 18.08 16.27 9.14
C HIS A 73 18.66 15.07 9.89
N ILE A 74 18.92 13.98 9.18
CA ILE A 74 19.54 12.75 9.70
C ILE A 74 20.87 12.92 10.46
N HIS A 75 21.55 14.07 10.30
CA HIS A 75 22.78 14.38 11.04
C HIS A 75 22.53 14.79 12.50
N GLN A 76 21.30 15.14 12.84
CA GLN A 76 20.85 15.50 14.19
C GLN A 76 20.28 14.29 14.95
N LEU A 77 20.22 13.10 14.33
CA LEU A 77 19.87 11.86 15.02
C LEU A 77 20.95 11.52 16.06
N GLN A 78 20.55 10.96 17.19
CA GLN A 78 21.47 10.37 18.16
C GLN A 78 21.98 9.00 17.67
N PRO A 79 23.20 8.57 18.06
CA PRO A 79 23.77 7.28 17.65
C PRO A 79 22.87 6.08 17.94
N GLU A 80 22.11 6.12 19.02
CA GLU A 80 21.14 5.09 19.42
C GLU A 80 19.92 5.09 18.49
N GLN A 81 19.46 6.28 18.07
CA GLN A 81 18.32 6.46 17.18
C GLN A 81 18.61 6.04 15.74
N VAL A 82 19.89 5.98 15.32
CA VAL A 82 20.25 5.47 14.00
C VAL A 82 19.91 3.99 13.86
N GLY A 83 20.14 3.20 14.91
CA GLY A 83 19.76 1.78 14.94
C GLY A 83 18.25 1.61 14.83
N GLU A 84 17.49 2.38 15.60
CA GLU A 84 16.03 2.39 15.55
C GLU A 84 15.49 2.86 14.19
N ALA A 85 16.15 3.83 13.54
CA ALA A 85 15.76 4.31 12.22
C ALA A 85 16.01 3.26 11.12
N ILE A 86 17.13 2.52 11.20
CA ILE A 86 17.40 1.38 10.30
C ILE A 86 16.33 0.30 10.50
N GLU A 87 16.02 -0.03 11.76
CA GLU A 87 14.98 -1.01 12.08
C GLU A 87 13.62 -0.56 11.56
N TYR A 88 13.26 0.72 11.74
CA TYR A 88 12.05 1.32 11.20
C TYR A 88 11.97 1.18 9.67
N LEU A 89 13.06 1.43 8.96
CA LEU A 89 13.13 1.25 7.50
C LEU A 89 13.03 -0.22 7.08
N ASN A 90 13.66 -1.15 7.81
CA ASN A 90 13.55 -2.59 7.56
C ASN A 90 12.12 -3.12 7.80
N VAL A 91 11.43 -2.62 8.83
CA VAL A 91 10.02 -2.95 9.10
C VAL A 91 9.13 -2.49 7.94
N LEU A 92 9.41 -1.32 7.35
CA LEU A 92 8.72 -0.88 6.14
C LEU A 92 9.02 -1.80 4.93
N GLU A 93 10.22 -2.36 4.83
CA GLU A 93 10.63 -3.32 3.78
C GLU A 93 9.89 -4.67 3.87
N GLY A 94 9.33 -5.01 5.03
CA GLY A 94 8.48 -6.19 5.21
C GLY A 94 9.19 -7.50 5.60
N GLU A 95 10.50 -7.46 5.89
CA GLU A 95 11.23 -8.62 6.43
C GLU A 95 11.57 -8.41 7.91
N TYR A 96 10.69 -8.84 8.81
CA TYR A 96 11.03 -8.99 10.22
C TYR A 96 10.69 -10.39 10.75
N LEU A 97 11.69 -11.27 10.74
CA LEU A 97 11.69 -12.52 11.50
C LEU A 97 12.34 -12.27 12.87
N GLY A 98 11.52 -11.79 13.81
CA GLY A 98 11.63 -12.09 15.24
C GLY A 98 12.84 -11.53 16.02
N LYS A 99 12.60 -10.46 16.78
CA LYS A 99 12.73 -10.51 18.25
C LYS A 99 11.70 -9.60 18.91
N ALA A 100 11.11 -10.11 19.99
CA ALA A 100 9.92 -9.59 20.64
C ALA A 100 10.17 -8.27 21.39
N SER A 101 9.61 -7.16 20.88
CA SER A 101 8.98 -6.11 21.70
C SER A 101 8.29 -5.10 20.78
N ALA A 102 7.02 -5.34 20.47
CA ALA A 102 6.22 -4.46 19.63
C ALA A 102 5.41 -3.46 20.48
N PRO A 103 5.53 -2.15 20.26
CA PRO A 103 4.36 -1.29 20.17
C PRO A 103 3.81 -1.42 18.75
N ALA A 104 2.65 -2.05 18.63
CA ALA A 104 1.95 -2.32 17.38
C ALA A 104 1.69 -1.04 16.57
N PHE A 105 2.28 -0.96 15.38
CA PHE A 105 1.62 -0.25 14.28
C PHE A 105 0.39 -1.07 13.88
N PRO A 106 -0.72 -0.44 13.43
CA PRO A 106 -1.92 -1.18 13.08
C PRO A 106 -1.58 -2.11 11.93
N ALA A 107 -1.62 -3.42 12.19
CA ALA A 107 -1.63 -4.45 11.16
C ALA A 107 -2.58 -3.99 10.03
N SER A 108 -2.20 -4.22 8.78
CA SER A 108 -3.14 -4.14 7.66
C SER A 108 -4.45 -4.75 8.13
N LYS A 109 -5.52 -3.94 8.21
CA LYS A 109 -6.78 -4.38 8.82
C LYS A 109 -7.24 -5.61 8.05
N ALA A 110 -7.05 -6.79 8.63
CA ALA A 110 -7.59 -8.03 8.10
C ALA A 110 -9.10 -7.82 8.01
N LEU A 111 -9.71 -8.28 6.92
CA LEU A 111 -11.14 -8.19 6.74
C LEU A 111 -11.82 -8.90 7.92
N THR A 112 -12.76 -8.21 8.54
CA THR A 112 -13.55 -8.80 9.61
C THR A 112 -14.47 -9.88 9.04
N ASP A 113 -14.86 -10.84 9.86
CA ASP A 113 -15.82 -11.88 9.47
C ASP A 113 -17.11 -11.30 8.89
N LYS A 114 -17.57 -10.14 9.40
CA LYS A 114 -18.76 -9.44 8.88
C LYS A 114 -18.54 -8.90 7.45
N GLU A 115 -17.36 -8.34 7.19
CA GLU A 115 -16.98 -7.87 5.84
C GLU A 115 -16.85 -9.05 4.89
N LEU A 116 -16.21 -10.14 5.31
CA LEU A 116 -16.12 -11.39 4.54
C LEU A 116 -17.52 -11.93 4.22
N CYS A 117 -18.43 -11.97 5.20
CA CYS A 117 -19.81 -12.39 4.99
C CYS A 117 -20.51 -11.53 3.93
N THR A 118 -20.32 -10.21 4.00
CA THR A 118 -20.87 -9.25 3.04
C THR A 118 -20.35 -9.51 1.63
N LEU A 119 -19.05 -9.76 1.49
CA LEU A 119 -18.44 -10.09 0.20
C LEU A 119 -18.93 -11.44 -0.35
N CYS A 120 -19.18 -12.43 0.52
CA CYS A 120 -19.79 -13.69 0.11
C CYS A 120 -21.21 -13.48 -0.45
N TRP A 121 -22.01 -12.62 0.18
CA TRP A 121 -23.33 -12.24 -0.36
C TRP A 121 -23.23 -11.47 -1.68
N LEU A 122 -22.27 -10.55 -1.80
CA LEU A 122 -22.02 -9.82 -3.03
C LEU A 122 -21.68 -10.77 -4.19
N TRP A 123 -20.82 -11.76 -3.94
CA TRP A 123 -20.54 -12.82 -4.91
C TRP A 123 -21.81 -13.58 -5.33
N SER A 124 -22.66 -13.92 -4.37
CA SER A 124 -23.94 -14.58 -4.65
C SER A 124 -24.87 -13.68 -5.47
N TYR A 125 -24.89 -12.37 -5.26
CA TYR A 125 -25.70 -11.49 -6.10
C TYR A 125 -25.14 -11.38 -7.51
N ALA A 126 -23.82 -11.27 -7.66
CA ALA A 126 -23.18 -11.20 -8.98
C ALA A 126 -23.48 -12.43 -9.84
N THR A 127 -23.45 -13.64 -9.26
CA THR A 127 -23.82 -14.88 -9.96
C THR A 127 -25.27 -14.86 -10.44
N HIS A 128 -26.22 -14.56 -9.55
CA HIS A 128 -27.66 -14.51 -9.91
C HIS A 128 -27.95 -13.40 -10.92
N MET A 129 -27.30 -12.24 -10.80
CA MET A 129 -27.48 -11.14 -11.76
C MET A 129 -27.02 -11.55 -13.16
N ALA A 130 -25.89 -12.25 -13.29
CA ALA A 130 -25.43 -12.77 -14.58
C ALA A 130 -26.45 -13.76 -15.19
N GLU A 131 -27.01 -14.67 -14.38
CA GLU A 131 -28.05 -15.60 -14.83
C GLU A 131 -29.33 -14.88 -15.26
N TYR A 132 -29.78 -13.88 -14.49
CA TYR A 132 -30.97 -13.09 -14.83
C TYR A 132 -30.77 -12.27 -16.10
N MET A 133 -29.58 -11.68 -16.28
CA MET A 133 -29.24 -10.99 -17.53
C MET A 133 -29.34 -11.91 -18.74
N ALA A 134 -28.84 -13.15 -18.62
CA ALA A 134 -28.94 -14.16 -19.68
C ALA A 134 -30.40 -14.56 -19.97
N GLN A 135 -31.26 -14.64 -18.95
CA GLN A 135 -32.68 -14.94 -19.13
C GLN A 135 -33.48 -13.77 -19.74
N VAL A 136 -33.07 -12.52 -19.46
CA VAL A 136 -33.71 -11.31 -19.99
C VAL A 136 -33.23 -10.97 -21.40
N TYR A 137 -32.06 -11.44 -21.82
CA TYR A 137 -31.51 -11.18 -23.15
C TYR A 137 -32.48 -11.47 -24.32
N PRO A 138 -33.18 -12.61 -24.40
CA PRO A 138 -34.03 -12.93 -25.56
C PRO A 138 -35.15 -11.93 -25.80
N ILE A 139 -35.81 -11.44 -24.73
CA ILE A 139 -36.88 -10.45 -24.88
C ILE A 139 -36.34 -9.08 -25.29
N LEU A 140 -35.17 -8.68 -24.77
CA LEU A 140 -34.51 -7.44 -25.18
C LEU A 140 -34.04 -7.52 -26.63
N HIS A 141 -33.57 -8.67 -27.07
CA HIS A 141 -33.15 -8.90 -28.44
C HIS A 141 -34.34 -8.83 -29.41
N ALA A 142 -35.44 -9.50 -29.08
CA ALA A 142 -36.67 -9.47 -29.87
C ALA A 142 -37.28 -8.05 -29.96
N ALA A 143 -37.10 -7.24 -28.92
CA ALA A 143 -37.55 -5.85 -28.89
C ALA A 143 -36.56 -4.86 -29.52
N GLU A 144 -35.45 -5.33 -30.11
CA GLU A 144 -34.34 -4.50 -30.63
C GLU A 144 -33.85 -3.45 -29.62
N HIS A 145 -33.92 -3.78 -28.34
CA HIS A 145 -33.62 -2.83 -27.28
C HIS A 145 -32.12 -2.57 -27.23
N ARG A 146 -31.72 -1.29 -27.05
CA ARG A 146 -30.31 -0.86 -27.04
C ARG A 146 -29.40 -1.61 -26.06
N LEU A 147 -29.96 -2.20 -25.00
CA LEU A 147 -29.22 -2.95 -23.98
C LEU A 147 -29.03 -4.44 -24.32
N ALA A 148 -29.65 -4.95 -25.39
CA ALA A 148 -29.58 -6.37 -25.74
C ALA A 148 -28.14 -6.87 -25.90
N GLY A 149 -27.26 -6.07 -26.53
CA GLY A 149 -25.84 -6.42 -26.67
C GLY A 149 -25.12 -6.57 -25.32
N ALA A 150 -25.38 -5.67 -24.36
CA ALA A 150 -24.76 -5.73 -23.03
C ALA A 150 -25.26 -6.95 -22.23
N TYR A 151 -26.55 -7.26 -22.32
CA TYR A 151 -27.15 -8.41 -21.64
C TYR A 151 -26.74 -9.75 -22.28
N PHE A 152 -26.27 -9.73 -23.52
CA PHE A 152 -25.64 -10.88 -24.16
C PHE A 152 -24.20 -11.10 -23.70
N SER A 153 -23.38 -10.04 -23.67
CA SER A 153 -21.93 -10.15 -23.43
C SER A 153 -21.57 -10.25 -21.95
N MET A 154 -22.21 -9.47 -21.07
CA MET A 154 -21.83 -9.42 -19.64
C MET A 154 -21.90 -10.78 -18.93
N PRO A 155 -22.93 -11.62 -19.14
CA PRO A 155 -22.97 -12.96 -18.54
C PRO A 155 -21.89 -13.91 -19.08
N GLN A 156 -21.34 -13.65 -20.27
CA GLN A 156 -20.28 -14.47 -20.86
C GLN A 156 -18.89 -14.08 -20.34
N GLU A 157 -18.69 -12.80 -20.00
CA GLU A 157 -17.40 -12.26 -19.55
C GLU A 157 -17.22 -12.33 -18.03
N SER A 158 -18.30 -12.16 -17.27
CA SER A 158 -18.29 -12.16 -15.80
C SER A 158 -17.83 -13.44 -15.09
N PRO A 159 -17.98 -14.68 -15.63
CA PRO A 159 -17.63 -15.90 -14.91
C PRO A 159 -16.18 -15.96 -14.45
N ARG A 160 -15.24 -15.43 -15.26
CA ARG A 160 -13.80 -15.42 -14.90
C ARG A 160 -13.55 -14.65 -13.61
N THR A 161 -14.06 -13.42 -13.54
CA THR A 161 -13.89 -12.55 -12.37
C THR A 161 -14.66 -13.08 -11.16
N ILE A 162 -15.86 -13.63 -11.37
CA ILE A 162 -16.68 -14.23 -10.32
C ILE A 162 -16.00 -15.47 -9.72
N ASN A 163 -15.39 -16.33 -10.53
CA ASN A 163 -14.66 -17.50 -10.06
C ASN A 163 -13.37 -17.12 -9.32
N ALA A 164 -12.62 -16.14 -9.83
CA ALA A 164 -11.44 -15.63 -9.12
C ALA A 164 -11.81 -15.02 -7.74
N ALA A 165 -12.90 -14.25 -7.67
CA ALA A 165 -13.42 -13.75 -6.40
C ALA A 165 -13.84 -14.88 -5.45
N ARG A 166 -14.46 -15.95 -5.99
CA ARG A 166 -14.82 -17.15 -5.22
C ARG A 166 -13.59 -17.78 -4.57
N GLU A 167 -12.51 -17.99 -5.32
CA GLU A 167 -11.29 -18.62 -4.82
C GLU A 167 -10.69 -17.84 -3.64
N VAL A 168 -10.61 -16.51 -3.78
CA VAL A 168 -10.13 -15.64 -2.70
C VAL A 168 -11.03 -15.77 -1.47
N LEU A 169 -12.36 -15.65 -1.65
CA LEU A 169 -13.30 -15.75 -0.53
C LEU A 169 -13.25 -17.12 0.15
N LEU A 170 -13.09 -18.21 -0.61
CA LEU A 170 -12.96 -19.55 -0.06
C LEU A 170 -11.69 -19.70 0.77
N ARG A 171 -10.56 -19.16 0.31
CA ARG A 171 -9.29 -19.15 1.04
C ARG A 171 -9.40 -18.38 2.36
N GLU A 172 -9.95 -17.17 2.31
CA GLU A 172 -10.05 -16.28 3.47
C GLU A 172 -11.14 -16.71 4.46
N THR A 173 -12.07 -17.60 4.08
CA THR A 173 -13.15 -18.08 4.98
C THR A 173 -12.94 -19.52 5.43
N THR A 174 -11.74 -20.07 5.29
CA THR A 174 -11.41 -21.45 5.71
C THR A 174 -11.69 -21.71 7.19
N HIS A 175 -11.51 -20.70 8.05
CA HIS A 175 -11.76 -20.77 9.50
C HIS A 175 -13.25 -20.72 9.87
N ILE A 176 -14.14 -20.41 8.92
CA ILE A 176 -15.56 -20.21 9.18
C ILE A 176 -16.33 -21.50 8.88
N GLU A 177 -16.99 -22.04 9.91
CA GLU A 177 -17.95 -23.13 9.76
C GLU A 177 -19.24 -22.60 9.11
N ALA A 178 -19.66 -23.23 8.01
CA ALA A 178 -20.89 -22.88 7.32
C ALA A 178 -21.69 -24.16 7.06
N GLY A 179 -22.95 -24.18 7.50
CA GLY A 179 -23.87 -25.30 7.31
C GLY A 179 -25.21 -24.84 6.73
N LEU A 180 -25.92 -25.75 6.06
CA LEU A 180 -27.20 -25.49 5.39
C LEU A 180 -28.32 -25.06 6.36
N PHE A 181 -28.24 -25.56 7.59
CA PHE A 181 -29.24 -25.40 8.65
C PHE A 181 -28.76 -24.49 9.79
N CYS A 182 -27.56 -23.92 9.68
CA CYS A 182 -27.12 -22.88 10.59
C CYS A 182 -28.01 -21.66 10.34
N ASN A 183 -28.66 -21.13 11.38
CA ASN A 183 -29.54 -19.97 11.26
C ASN A 183 -28.77 -18.65 11.07
N ASP A 184 -27.51 -18.75 10.62
CA ASP A 184 -26.58 -17.66 10.47
C ASP A 184 -26.48 -17.21 9.01
N ASN A 185 -26.07 -15.95 8.83
CA ASN A 185 -25.90 -15.32 7.51
C ASN A 185 -24.85 -16.01 6.62
N TRP A 186 -24.14 -17.02 7.14
CA TRP A 186 -23.11 -17.82 6.46
C TRP A 186 -23.65 -18.95 5.58
N ARG A 187 -24.97 -19.15 5.48
CA ARG A 187 -25.57 -20.06 4.48
C ARG A 187 -25.10 -19.80 3.05
N VAL A 188 -24.75 -18.54 2.73
CA VAL A 188 -24.19 -18.17 1.43
C VAL A 188 -22.83 -18.81 1.18
N LEU A 189 -22.00 -18.93 2.23
CA LEU A 189 -20.70 -19.57 2.15
C LEU A 189 -20.84 -21.07 1.93
N TYR A 190 -21.82 -21.72 2.56
CA TYR A 190 -22.15 -23.11 2.25
C TYR A 190 -22.53 -23.27 0.78
N ARG A 191 -23.44 -22.43 0.26
CA ARG A 191 -23.82 -22.48 -1.16
C ARG A 191 -22.62 -22.24 -2.06
N MET A 192 -21.76 -21.28 -1.72
CA MET A 192 -20.54 -20.98 -2.47
C MET A 192 -19.60 -22.18 -2.53
N ARG A 193 -19.37 -22.88 -1.42
CA ARG A 193 -18.53 -24.09 -1.34
C ARG A 193 -19.08 -25.24 -2.20
N ASN A 194 -20.40 -25.37 -2.27
CA ASN A 194 -21.08 -26.45 -3.00
C ASN A 194 -21.55 -26.06 -4.41
N ALA A 195 -21.41 -24.80 -4.80
CA ALA A 195 -21.67 -24.35 -6.16
C ALA A 195 -20.60 -24.92 -7.10
N GLY A 196 -21.03 -25.48 -8.24
CA GLY A 196 -20.14 -25.80 -9.35
C GLY A 196 -19.50 -24.53 -9.92
N GLU A 197 -18.41 -24.69 -10.67
CA GLU A 197 -17.80 -23.57 -11.37
C GLU A 197 -18.81 -22.92 -12.32
N MET A 198 -18.89 -21.58 -12.27
CA MET A 198 -19.63 -20.83 -13.28
C MET A 198 -18.88 -20.97 -14.60
N LEU A 199 -19.41 -21.79 -15.50
CA LEU A 199 -18.92 -21.88 -16.86
C LEU A 199 -19.54 -20.77 -17.71
N PRO A 200 -18.77 -20.14 -18.62
CA PRO A 200 -19.36 -19.23 -19.60
C PRO A 200 -20.44 -19.96 -20.39
N LEU A 201 -21.57 -19.28 -20.63
CA LEU A 201 -22.74 -19.82 -21.33
C LEU A 201 -22.51 -20.13 -22.83
N THR A 202 -21.26 -20.23 -23.27
CA THR A 202 -20.85 -20.41 -24.67
C THR A 202 -21.12 -21.81 -25.23
N GLY A 203 -21.87 -22.66 -24.52
CA GLY A 203 -22.04 -24.09 -24.80
C GLY A 203 -23.43 -24.58 -25.23
N ARG A 204 -24.34 -23.73 -25.73
CA ARG A 204 -25.56 -24.20 -26.44
C ARG A 204 -25.80 -23.39 -27.71
N ARG A 205 -25.07 -23.73 -28.77
CA ARG A 205 -25.57 -23.54 -30.14
C ARG A 205 -26.25 -24.85 -30.52
N SER A 206 -27.57 -24.87 -30.45
CA SER A 206 -28.41 -25.75 -31.29
C SER A 206 -28.47 -25.19 -32.70
#